data_AF-A0A7C3L1L2-F1
#
_entry.id   AF-A0A7C3L1L2-F1
#
_cell.length_a   1.000
_cell.length_b   1.000
_cell.length_c   1.000
_cell.angle_alpha   90.00
_cell.angle_beta   90.00
_cell.angle_gamma   90.00
#
_symmetry.space_group_name_H-M   'P 1'
#
loop_
_entity.id
_entity.type
_entity.pdbx_description
1 polymer ?
#
loop_
_entity_poly.entity_id
_entity_poly.type
_entity_poly.pdbx_seq_one_letter_code
_entity_poly.pdbx_strand_id
1 'polypeptide(L)' 'MSTLTSTTLDCGMPLIVECMPNVRSAAISWSIPAGSATEPAHLEGLSAMWAELLLRGARELNSRQHA' A
#
# COMPACT_ATOMS: atom_id res chain seq x y z
N MET A 1 6.33 -5.58 -25.85
CA MET A 1 5.62 -6.55 -24.98
C MET A 1 5.94 -6.18 -23.55
N SER A 2 4.93 -5.98 -22.70
CA SER A 2 5.16 -5.88 -21.26
C SER A 2 5.41 -7.28 -20.68
N THR A 3 6.22 -7.35 -19.63
CA THR A 3 6.51 -8.60 -18.94
C THR A 3 5.91 -8.52 -17.54
N LEU A 4 5.02 -9.45 -17.22
CA LEU A 4 4.43 -9.60 -15.90
C LEU A 4 5.17 -10.69 -15.14
N THR A 5 5.62 -10.37 -13.92
CA THR A 5 6.27 -11.32 -13.01
C THR A 5 5.56 -11.31 -11.67
N SER A 6 5.50 -12.47 -11.03
CA SER A 6 4.92 -12.65 -9.71
C SER A 6 5.88 -13.45 -8.85
N THR A 7 6.15 -12.98 -7.63
CA THR A 7 6.96 -13.67 -6.64
C THR A 7 6.38 -13.47 -5.25
N THR A 8 6.66 -14.39 -4.33
CA THR A 8 6.32 -14.23 -2.91
C THR A 8 7.57 -13.79 -2.17
N LEU A 9 7.47 -12.70 -1.40
CA LEU A 9 8.54 -12.23 -0.54
C LEU A 9 8.70 -13.13 0.68
N ASP A 10 9.85 -13.05 1.37
CA ASP A 10 10.13 -13.86 2.57
C ASP A 10 9.11 -13.66 3.70
N CYS A 11 8.45 -12.50 3.75
CA CYS A 11 7.37 -12.21 4.69
C CYS A 11 6.00 -12.77 4.28
N GLY A 12 5.93 -13.52 3.18
CA GLY A 12 4.70 -14.12 2.63
C GLY A 12 3.87 -13.20 1.74
N MET A 13 4.28 -11.93 1.55
CA MET A 13 3.54 -10.99 0.70
C MET A 13 3.75 -11.30 -0.80
N PRO A 14 2.67 -11.43 -1.61
CA PRO A 14 2.78 -11.48 -3.06
C PRO A 14 3.24 -10.14 -3.63
N LEU A 15 4.24 -10.16 -4.50
CA LEU A 15 4.72 -9.02 -5.27
C LEU A 15 4.48 -9.30 -6.76
N ILE A 16 3.68 -8.45 -7.41
CA ILE A 16 3.39 -8.50 -8.84
C ILE A 16 4.01 -7.28 -9.50
N VAL A 17 4.80 -7.49 -10.55
CA VAL A 17 5.50 -6.42 -11.27
C VAL A 17 5.24 -6.53 -12.76
N GLU A 18 4.78 -5.45 -13.37
CA GLU A 18 4.70 -5.29 -14.82
C GLU A 18 5.75 -4.27 -15.30
N CYS A 19 6.65 -4.70 -16.19
CA CYS A 19 7.61 -3.80 -16.82
C CYS A 19 7.03 -3.16 -18.08
N MET A 20 6.96 -1.82 -18.10
CA MET A 20 6.48 -1.01 -19.22
C MET A 20 7.65 -0.18 -19.80
N PRO A 21 8.32 -0.64 -20.88
CA PRO A 21 9.61 -0.05 -21.32
C PRO A 21 9.51 1.39 -21.86
N ASN A 22 8.32 1.86 -22.22
CA ASN A 22 8.11 3.16 -22.87
C ASN A 22 7.59 4.25 -21.93
N VAL A 23 7.62 4.03 -20.61
CA VAL A 23 7.27 5.05 -19.60
C VAL A 23 8.50 5.41 -18.76
N ARG A 24 8.53 6.64 -18.25
CA ARG A 24 9.60 7.16 -17.36
C ARG A 24 9.20 7.23 -15.89
N SER A 25 8.04 6.67 -15.56
CA SER A 25 7.48 6.63 -14.22
C SER A 25 7.19 5.19 -13.82
N ALA A 26 7.06 4.97 -12.52
CA ALA A 26 6.55 3.74 -11.95
C ALA A 26 5.38 4.09 -11.02
N ALA A 27 4.42 3.19 -10.90
CA ALA A 27 3.39 3.24 -9.89
C ALA A 27 3.58 2.06 -8.94
N ILE A 28 3.43 2.31 -7.64
CA ILE A 28 3.47 1.28 -6.61
C ILE A 28 2.15 1.37 -5.86
N SER A 29 1.48 0.23 -5.72
CA SER A 29 0.27 0.10 -4.92
C SER A 29 0.46 -1.06 -3.95
N TRP A 30 0.04 -0.85 -2.70
CA TRP A 30 0.02 -1.88 -1.69
C TRP A 30 -1.43 -2.17 -1.30
N SER A 31 -1.91 -3.35 -1.64
CA SER A 31 -3.22 -3.84 -1.21
C SER A 31 -3.05 -4.77 -0.02
N ILE A 32 -3.77 -4.48 1.06
CA ILE A 32 -3.79 -5.28 2.28
C ILE A 32 -5.19 -5.90 2.47
N PRO A 33 -5.31 -7.10 3.06
CA PRO A 33 -6.60 -7.72 3.35
C PRO A 33 -7.24 -7.08 4.60
N ALA A 34 -7.53 -5.79 4.51
CA ALA A 34 -8.15 -5.00 5.57
C ALA A 34 -9.17 -4.03 4.97
N GLY A 35 -10.05 -3.52 5.82
CA GLY A 35 -11.08 -2.54 5.46
C GLY A 35 -12.27 -2.61 6.41
N SER A 36 -13.31 -1.82 6.11
CA SER A 36 -14.51 -1.72 6.94
C SER A 36 -15.17 -3.07 7.23
N ALA A 37 -15.16 -3.99 6.26
CA ALA A 37 -15.70 -5.34 6.44
C ALA A 37 -14.98 -6.19 7.51
N THR A 38 -13.75 -5.81 7.88
CA THR A 38 -12.93 -6.51 8.88
C THR A 38 -12.84 -5.75 10.21
N GLU A 39 -13.56 -4.64 10.36
CA GLU A 39 -13.55 -3.84 11.58
C GLU A 39 -14.29 -4.56 12.72
N PRO A 40 -13.78 -4.47 13.97
CA PRO A 40 -14.57 -4.83 15.14
C PRO A 40 -15.82 -3.96 15.23
N ALA A 41 -16.96 -4.55 15.58
CA ALA A 41 -18.25 -3.85 15.62
C ALA A 41 -18.28 -2.59 16.52
N HIS A 42 -17.41 -2.53 17.55
CA HIS A 42 -17.30 -1.39 18.45
C HIS A 42 -16.31 -0.31 17.99
N LEU A 43 -15.70 -0.49 16.81
CA LEU A 43 -14.69 0.41 16.21
C LEU A 43 -15.03 0.71 14.74
N GLU A 44 -16.31 0.89 14.42
CA GLU A 44 -16.73 1.27 13.07
C GLU A 44 -16.04 2.58 12.63
N GLY A 45 -15.52 2.59 11.40
CA GLY A 45 -14.78 3.72 10.83
C GLY A 45 -13.29 3.73 11.16
N LEU A 46 -12.77 2.73 11.88
CA LEU A 46 -11.35 2.61 12.22
C LEU A 46 -10.44 2.60 10.98
N SER A 47 -10.75 1.81 9.97
CA SER A 47 -9.99 1.69 8.73
C SER A 47 -9.99 2.98 7.93
N ALA A 48 -11.13 3.68 7.88
CA ALA A 48 -11.23 4.99 7.24
C ALA A 48 -10.36 6.03 7.95
N MET A 49 -10.44 6.09 9.29
CA MET A 49 -9.59 6.96 10.09
C MET A 49 -8.10 6.62 9.92
N TRP A 50 -7.73 5.34 9.92
CA TRP A 50 -6.34 4.90 9.74
C TRP A 50 -5.79 5.23 8.35
N ALA A 51 -6.61 5.14 7.29
CA ALA A 51 -6.20 5.54 5.95
C ALA A 51 -5.74 7.01 5.91
N GLU A 52 -6.43 7.89 6.63
CA GLU A 52 -6.06 9.31 6.74
C GLU A 52 -4.83 9.53 7.63
N LEU A 53 -4.70 8.77 8.72
CA LEU A 53 -3.58 8.89 9.65
C LEU A 53 -2.27 8.34 9.09
N LEU A 54 -2.33 7.34 8.21
CA LEU A 54 -1.15 6.75 7.56
C LEU A 54 -0.32 7.79 6.79
N LEU A 55 -0.97 8.86 6.32
CA LEU A 55 -0.33 9.95 5.57
C LEU A 55 0.25 11.05 6.48
N ARG A 56 0.21 10.89 7.81
CA ARG A 56 0.65 11.90 8.78
C ARG A 56 2.08 11.69 9.31
N GLY A 57 2.81 10.73 8.75
CA GLY A 57 4.21 10.48 9.04
C GLY A 57 4.49 9.01 9.39
N ALA A 58 5.75 8.63 9.31
CA ALA A 58 6.23 7.29 9.60
C ALA A 58 7.63 7.35 10.22
N ARG A 59 7.77 6.82 11.44
CA ARG A 59 9.03 6.79 12.19
C ARG A 59 9.66 8.19 12.29
N GLU A 60 10.83 8.40 11.68
CA GLU A 60 11.55 9.68 11.72
C GLU A 60 10.99 10.73 10.74
N LEU A 61 10.04 10.35 9.88
CA LEU A 61 9.44 11.24 8.89
C LEU A 61 8.11 11.80 9.42
N ASN A 62 8.02 13.11 9.56
CA ASN A 62 6.77 13.80 9.86
C ASN A 62 5.96 14.13 8.59
N SER A 63 4.72 14.57 8.76
CA SER A 63 3.79 14.85 7.65
C SER A 63 4.26 15.92 6.65
N ARG A 64 5.30 16.71 6.95
CA ARG A 64 5.86 17.72 6.04
C ARG A 64 7.05 17.19 5.23
N GLN A 65 7.61 16.05 5.63
CA GLN A 65 8.75 15.41 4.99
C GLN A 65 8.30 14.36 3.96
N HIS A 66 6.99 14.16 3.80
CA HIS A 66 6.39 13.44 2.67
C HIS A 66 6.32 14.38 1.46
N ALA A 67 7.46 14.66 0.82
CA ALA A 67 7.58 15.27 -0.53
C ALA A 67 9.02 15.11 -1.04
#